data_AF-A0A454JCW2-F1
#
_entry.id   AF-A0A454JCW2-F1
#
_cell.length_a   1.000
_cell.length_b   1.000
_cell.length_c   1.000
_cell.angle_alpha   90.00
_cell.angle_beta   90.00
_cell.angle_gamma   90.00
#
_symmetry.space_group_name_H-M   'P 1'
#
loop_
_entity.id
_entity.type
_entity.pdbx_description
1 polymer ?
#
loop_
_entity_poly.entity_id
_entity_poly.type
_entity_poly.pdbx_seq_one_letter_code
_entity_poly.pdbx_strand_id
1 'polypeptide(L)'
;DIVKQILAEHQANNPVFAQVQTLEFHTASASPRSYCLQYRESDFDFIVRLLHEEGYAWRFEHVDGEHPQVKLVVFDDAYSLPPAASERVRFHRSDATEEEDGLTDWSAARQVVSGAVALASFDYQPVSTQHTGDQTRIQQGRSGDALQSTLQDYDPQSL
;
A
#
# COMPACT_ATOMS: atom_id res chain seq x y z
N ASP A 1 10.71 9.98 5.78
CA ASP A 1 10.89 11.29 6.46
C ASP A 1 9.82 12.31 6.13
N ILE A 2 9.55 12.61 4.86
CA ILE A 2 8.55 13.62 4.44
C ILE A 2 7.17 13.40 5.09
N VAL A 3 6.63 12.18 5.04
CA VAL A 3 5.33 11.85 5.66
C VAL A 3 5.33 12.09 7.17
N LYS A 4 6.43 11.74 7.87
CA LYS A 4 6.56 11.97 9.32
C LYS A 4 6.59 13.46 9.64
N GLN A 5 7.27 14.26 8.81
CA GLN A 5 7.35 15.71 8.95
C GLN A 5 5.96 16.35 8.82
N ILE A 6 5.20 16.01 7.77
CA ILE A 6 3.84 16.55 7.55
C ILE A 6 2.94 16.22 8.76
N LEU A 7 2.93 14.96 9.21
CA LEU A 7 2.12 14.57 10.37
C LEU A 7 2.56 15.28 11.65
N ALA A 8 3.87 15.46 11.87
CA ALA A 8 4.39 16.20 13.01
C ALA A 8 3.96 17.68 12.99
N GLU A 9 3.89 18.31 11.82
CA GLU A 9 3.37 19.68 11.67
C GLU A 9 1.88 19.76 12.01
N HIS A 10 1.06 18.79 11.58
CA HIS A 10 -0.35 18.70 11.99
C HIS A 10 -0.50 18.51 13.50
N GLN A 11 0.31 17.64 14.11
CA GLN A 11 0.31 17.43 15.56
C GLN A 11 0.73 18.70 16.32
N ALA A 12 1.75 19.41 15.86
CA ALA A 12 2.20 20.65 16.47
C ALA A 12 1.12 21.75 16.43
N ASN A 13 0.31 21.78 15.36
CA ASN A 13 -0.74 22.79 15.16
C ASN A 13 -2.08 22.40 15.79
N ASN A 14 -2.27 21.13 16.17
CA ASN A 14 -3.54 20.63 16.71
C ASN A 14 -3.29 19.69 17.91
N PRO A 15 -3.39 20.21 19.15
CA PRO A 15 -3.17 19.41 20.36
C PRO A 15 -4.13 18.23 20.53
N VAL A 16 -5.36 18.33 20.03
CA VAL A 16 -6.31 17.20 20.06
C VAL A 16 -5.85 16.11 19.12
N PHE A 17 -5.43 16.48 17.90
CA PHE A 17 -4.88 15.53 16.94
C PHE A 17 -3.61 14.86 17.47
N ALA A 18 -2.71 15.62 18.11
CA ALA A 18 -1.49 15.10 18.72
C ALA A 18 -1.75 14.06 19.83
N GLN A 19 -2.86 14.17 20.56
CA GLN A 19 -3.21 13.21 21.60
C GLN A 19 -3.80 11.91 21.06
N VAL A 20 -4.52 11.98 19.93
CA VAL A 20 -5.25 10.83 19.39
C VAL A 20 -4.51 10.11 18.27
N GLN A 21 -3.55 10.75 17.60
CA GLN A 21 -2.89 10.17 16.42
C GLN A 21 -1.43 9.83 16.71
N THR A 22 -1.08 8.56 16.49
CA THR A 22 0.31 8.06 16.57
C THR A 22 0.70 7.39 15.26
N LEU A 23 2.01 7.18 15.06
CA LEU A 23 2.55 6.64 13.81
C LEU A 23 3.62 5.60 14.06
N GLU A 24 3.64 4.56 13.23
CA GLU A 24 4.60 3.48 13.30
C GLU A 24 4.98 3.02 11.89
N PHE A 25 6.28 2.84 11.64
CA PHE A 25 6.81 2.46 10.33
C PHE A 25 7.60 1.16 10.45
N HIS A 26 7.10 0.12 9.78
CA HIS A 26 7.73 -1.19 9.63
C HIS A 26 8.18 -1.35 8.17
N THR A 27 9.09 -0.48 7.74
CA THR A 27 9.59 -0.48 6.36
C THR A 27 11.10 -0.44 6.34
N ALA A 28 11.70 -0.90 5.26
CA ALA A 28 13.07 -0.50 4.93
C ALA A 28 13.12 1.03 4.74
N SER A 29 14.30 1.63 4.96
CA SER A 29 14.48 3.05 4.67
C SER A 29 14.38 3.32 3.17
N ALA A 30 13.47 4.22 2.78
CA ALA A 30 13.39 4.74 1.42
C ALA A 30 14.70 5.43 1.02
N SER A 31 15.01 5.40 -0.28
CA SER A 31 16.16 6.14 -0.81
C SER A 31 15.90 7.64 -0.73
N PRO A 32 16.87 8.46 -0.28
CA PRO A 32 16.71 9.91 -0.27
C PRO A 32 16.43 10.45 -1.67
N ARG A 33 15.44 11.33 -1.76
CA ARG A 33 15.06 12.02 -3.00
C ARG A 33 15.89 13.29 -3.12
N SER A 34 16.43 13.56 -4.32
CA SER A 34 17.15 14.81 -4.60
C SER A 34 16.20 16.02 -4.60
N TYR A 35 14.96 15.81 -5.03
CA TYR A 35 13.89 16.81 -5.05
C TYR A 35 12.53 16.14 -4.90
N CYS A 36 11.63 16.76 -4.13
CA CYS A 36 10.24 16.33 -3.97
C CYS A 36 9.36 17.56 -3.72
N LEU A 37 8.27 17.69 -4.48
CA LEU A 37 7.36 18.83 -4.42
C LEU A 37 5.94 18.36 -4.15
N GLN A 38 5.23 19.08 -3.27
CA GLN A 38 3.79 19.04 -3.13
C GLN A 38 3.21 20.23 -3.90
N TYR A 39 2.41 19.99 -4.94
CA TYR A 39 1.87 21.07 -5.77
C TYR A 39 0.42 20.84 -6.15
N ARG A 40 -0.45 21.75 -5.72
CA ARG A 40 -1.91 21.72 -5.99
C ARG A 40 -2.58 20.39 -5.62
N GLU A 41 -2.06 19.75 -4.59
CA GLU A 41 -2.59 18.52 -4.00
C GLU A 41 -2.70 18.69 -2.49
N SER A 42 -3.66 18.00 -1.85
CA SER A 42 -3.81 18.03 -0.40
C SER A 42 -2.68 17.24 0.28
N ASP A 43 -2.47 17.47 1.58
CA ASP A 43 -1.49 16.68 2.35
C ASP A 43 -1.82 15.18 2.32
N PHE A 44 -3.11 14.84 2.33
CA PHE A 44 -3.56 13.45 2.22
C PHE A 44 -3.15 12.84 0.87
N ASP A 45 -3.45 13.52 -0.24
CA ASP A 45 -3.11 13.03 -1.58
C ASP A 45 -1.59 12.91 -1.75
N PHE A 46 -0.85 13.88 -1.21
CA PHE A 46 0.61 13.87 -1.24
C PHE A 46 1.19 12.70 -0.45
N ILE A 47 0.71 12.46 0.77
CA ILE A 47 1.13 11.32 1.60
C ILE A 47 0.82 10.00 0.89
N VAL A 48 -0.40 9.83 0.36
CA VAL A 48 -0.80 8.61 -0.35
C VAL A 48 0.09 8.37 -1.57
N ARG A 49 0.36 9.41 -2.35
CA ARG A 49 1.26 9.34 -3.51
C ARG A 49 2.66 8.89 -3.10
N LEU A 50 3.25 9.50 -2.06
CA LEU A 50 4.58 9.13 -1.58
C LEU A 50 4.64 7.69 -1.07
N LEU A 51 3.64 7.23 -0.31
CA LEU A 51 3.60 5.86 0.18
C LEU A 51 3.52 4.86 -0.99
N HIS A 52 2.68 5.13 -1.99
CA HIS A 52 2.58 4.28 -3.18
C HIS A 52 3.87 4.26 -4.03
N GLU A 53 4.54 5.40 -4.21
CA GLU A 53 5.80 5.47 -4.96
C GLU A 53 6.92 4.62 -4.33
N GLU A 54 6.93 4.48 -3.00
CA GLU A 54 7.88 3.62 -2.28
C GLU A 54 7.38 2.16 -2.13
N GLY A 55 6.19 1.84 -2.61
CA GLY A 55 5.58 0.52 -2.46
C GLY A 55 5.11 0.18 -1.04
N TYR A 56 4.83 1.20 -0.22
CA TYR A 56 4.36 1.03 1.15
C TYR A 56 2.84 0.92 1.23
N ALA A 57 2.36 0.00 2.05
CA ALA A 57 0.98 -0.11 2.45
C ALA A 57 0.77 0.48 3.86
N TRP A 58 -0.48 0.72 4.24
CA TRP A 58 -0.81 1.18 5.59
C TRP A 58 -2.12 0.61 6.10
N ARG A 59 -2.28 0.66 7.42
CA ARG A 59 -3.50 0.32 8.14
C ARG A 59 -3.65 1.20 9.38
N PHE A 60 -4.85 1.23 9.94
CA PHE A 60 -5.12 1.89 11.21
C PHE A 60 -5.27 0.86 12.33
N GLU A 61 -4.59 1.09 13.45
CA GLU A 61 -4.88 0.41 14.71
C GLU A 61 -5.66 1.35 15.61
N HIS A 62 -6.80 0.87 16.11
CA HIS A 62 -7.54 1.54 17.15
C HIS A 62 -7.06 0.99 18.49
N VAL A 63 -6.47 1.86 19.29
CA VAL A 63 -5.85 1.47 20.56
C VAL A 63 -6.73 1.98 21.70
N ASP A 64 -7.08 1.05 22.60
CA ASP A 64 -7.80 1.38 23.82
C ASP A 64 -6.87 2.12 24.79
N GLY A 65 -7.40 3.17 25.42
CA GLY A 65 -6.68 4.00 26.38
C GLY A 65 -7.62 4.95 27.10
N GLU A 66 -7.06 5.86 27.90
CA GLU A 66 -7.84 6.93 28.56
C GLU A 66 -8.60 7.80 27.54
N HIS A 67 -8.03 7.93 26.34
CA HIS A 67 -8.65 8.56 25.18
C HIS A 67 -8.53 7.64 23.96
N PRO A 68 -9.49 7.68 23.02
CA PRO A 68 -9.39 6.93 21.77
C PRO A 68 -8.13 7.32 21.00
N GLN A 69 -7.27 6.34 20.70
CA GLN A 69 -6.10 6.55 19.87
C GLN A 69 -6.22 5.78 18.57
N VAL A 70 -5.80 6.42 17.48
CA VAL A 70 -5.71 5.86 16.14
C VAL A 70 -4.26 5.92 15.70
N LYS A 71 -3.63 4.76 15.60
CA LYS A 71 -2.25 4.62 15.12
C LYS A 71 -2.27 4.34 13.62
N LEU A 72 -1.57 5.15 12.84
CA LEU A 72 -1.25 4.86 11.45
C LEU A 72 -0.02 3.96 11.40
N VAL A 73 -0.19 2.72 10.94
CA VAL A 73 0.90 1.75 10.76
C VAL A 73 1.21 1.64 9.28
N VAL A 74 2.44 1.99 8.89
CA VAL A 74 2.96 1.86 7.53
C VAL A 74 3.90 0.66 7.46
N PHE A 75 3.81 -0.16 6.42
CA PHE A 75 4.57 -1.40 6.26
C PHE A 75 4.83 -1.73 4.78
N ASP A 76 5.86 -2.55 4.51
CA ASP A 76 6.25 -2.97 3.15
C ASP A 76 6.19 -4.50 2.93
N ASP A 77 6.00 -5.29 3.99
CA ASP A 77 5.82 -6.75 3.91
C ASP A 77 4.41 -7.17 4.34
N ALA A 78 3.60 -7.59 3.37
CA ALA A 78 2.24 -8.09 3.62
C ALA A 78 2.20 -9.40 4.43
N TYR A 79 3.30 -10.14 4.53
CA TYR A 79 3.39 -11.37 5.33
C TYR A 79 3.86 -11.13 6.77
N SER A 80 4.24 -9.90 7.12
CA SER A 80 4.66 -9.50 8.46
C SER A 80 3.51 -9.01 9.35
N LEU A 81 2.27 -9.06 8.85
CA LEU A 81 1.10 -8.55 9.57
C LEU A 81 0.85 -9.36 10.86
N PRO A 82 0.45 -8.69 11.97
CA PRO A 82 0.10 -9.40 13.18
C PRO A 82 -1.12 -10.29 12.94
N PRO A 83 -1.20 -11.45 13.62
CA PRO A 83 -2.38 -12.30 13.54
C PRO A 83 -3.60 -11.55 14.06
N ALA A 84 -4.77 -11.81 13.45
CA ALA A 84 -6.03 -11.29 13.95
C ALA A 84 -6.35 -11.90 15.33
N ALA A 85 -7.09 -11.15 16.16
CA ALA A 85 -7.53 -11.64 17.48
C ALA A 85 -8.38 -12.93 17.36
N SER A 86 -9.13 -13.06 16.27
CA SER A 86 -9.79 -14.31 15.88
C SER A 86 -8.88 -15.11 14.94
N GLU A 87 -8.25 -16.15 15.45
CA GLU A 87 -7.35 -17.00 14.66
C GLU A 87 -8.09 -17.89 13.64
N ARG A 88 -9.38 -18.15 13.88
CA ARG A 88 -10.20 -19.04 13.05
C ARG A 88 -11.57 -18.41 12.88
N VAL A 89 -12.03 -18.33 11.63
CA VAL A 89 -13.39 -17.92 11.27
C VAL A 89 -14.05 -19.07 10.53
N ARG A 90 -15.23 -19.49 10.98
CA ARG A 90 -15.97 -20.60 10.37
C ARG A 90 -16.70 -20.17 9.10
N PHE A 91 -16.85 -21.09 8.16
CA PHE A 91 -17.73 -20.93 7.00
C PHE A 91 -19.01 -21.73 7.23
N HIS A 92 -20.17 -21.10 7.12
CA HIS A 92 -21.47 -21.75 7.29
C HIS A 92 -22.53 -21.19 6.33
N ARG A 93 -23.65 -21.91 6.16
CA ARG A 93 -24.81 -21.38 5.44
C ARG A 93 -25.66 -20.54 6.40
N SER A 94 -26.27 -19.47 5.92
CA SER A 94 -27.05 -18.53 6.75
C SER A 94 -28.23 -19.23 7.42
N ASP A 95 -28.03 -19.70 8.66
CA ASP A 95 -29.07 -20.18 9.57
C ASP A 95 -29.08 -19.24 10.79
N ALA A 96 -30.28 -18.86 11.23
CA ALA A 96 -30.52 -17.71 12.11
C ALA A 96 -30.25 -17.96 13.61
N THR A 97 -29.60 -19.07 13.98
CA THR A 97 -29.41 -19.53 15.36
C THR A 97 -27.95 -19.79 15.68
N GLU A 98 -27.11 -18.80 15.41
CA GLU A 98 -25.67 -18.94 15.56
C GLU A 98 -25.13 -18.03 16.67
N GLU A 99 -24.29 -18.60 17.54
CA GLU A 99 -23.73 -17.92 18.73
C GLU A 99 -22.40 -17.20 18.45
N GLU A 100 -21.74 -17.52 17.33
CA GLU A 100 -20.43 -16.98 16.94
C GLU A 100 -20.45 -16.38 15.52
N ASP A 101 -19.56 -15.43 15.24
CA ASP A 101 -19.41 -14.85 13.91
C ASP A 101 -18.92 -15.88 12.87
N GLY A 102 -19.29 -15.70 11.60
CA GLY A 102 -18.92 -16.62 10.53
C GLY A 102 -19.06 -16.03 9.13
N LEU A 103 -18.32 -16.61 8.18
CA LEU A 103 -18.45 -16.32 6.75
C LEU A 103 -19.67 -17.07 6.20
N THR A 104 -20.56 -16.34 5.53
CA THR A 104 -21.79 -16.91 4.94
C THR A 104 -21.72 -17.10 3.42
N ASP A 105 -20.75 -16.44 2.77
CA ASP A 105 -20.46 -16.60 1.35
C ASP A 105 -18.95 -16.64 1.11
N TRP A 106 -18.55 -17.43 0.12
CA TRP A 106 -17.18 -17.54 -0.33
C TRP A 106 -17.16 -17.71 -1.84
N SER A 107 -16.65 -16.70 -2.53
CA SER A 107 -16.50 -16.71 -3.99
C SER A 107 -15.06 -16.40 -4.36
N ALA A 108 -14.63 -16.91 -5.52
CA ALA A 108 -13.32 -16.64 -6.08
C ALA A 108 -13.49 -15.94 -7.42
N ALA A 109 -12.78 -14.82 -7.59
CA ALA A 109 -12.66 -14.11 -8.86
C ALA A 109 -11.22 -14.16 -9.34
N ARG A 110 -11.04 -14.15 -10.66
CA ARG A 110 -9.73 -13.96 -11.29
C ARG A 110 -9.86 -12.92 -12.38
N GLN A 111 -8.84 -12.09 -12.51
CA GLN A 111 -8.71 -11.09 -13.54
C GLN A 111 -7.32 -11.25 -14.17
N VAL A 112 -7.24 -11.05 -15.49
CA VAL A 112 -5.95 -10.96 -16.18
C VAL A 112 -5.25 -9.68 -15.71
N VAL A 113 -3.98 -9.81 -15.34
CA VAL A 113 -3.12 -8.72 -14.84
C VAL A 113 -1.83 -8.68 -15.66
N SER A 114 -1.06 -7.62 -15.53
CA SER A 114 0.24 -7.51 -16.20
C SER A 114 1.20 -8.60 -15.70
N GLY A 115 1.81 -9.34 -16.63
CA GLY A 115 2.80 -10.37 -16.34
C GLY A 115 4.20 -9.81 -16.03
N ALA A 116 4.49 -8.61 -16.52
CA ALA A 116 5.71 -7.87 -16.25
C ALA A 116 5.49 -6.38 -16.47
N VAL A 117 6.35 -5.56 -15.88
CA VAL A 117 6.46 -4.13 -16.14
C VAL A 117 7.90 -3.80 -16.51
N ALA A 118 8.10 -2.87 -17.43
CA ALA A 118 9.40 -2.34 -17.77
C ALA A 118 9.32 -0.81 -17.82
N LEU A 119 10.29 -0.15 -17.19
CA LEU A 119 10.41 1.30 -17.15
C LEU A 119 11.77 1.70 -17.69
N ALA A 120 11.82 2.81 -18.40
CA ALA A 120 13.06 3.44 -18.84
C ALA A 120 13.11 4.86 -18.28
N SER A 121 14.29 5.38 -17.99
CA SER A 121 14.47 6.79 -17.63
C SER A 121 15.82 7.29 -18.12
N PHE A 122 15.88 8.53 -18.59
CA PHE A 122 17.12 9.14 -19.07
C PHE A 122 17.79 9.92 -17.94
N ASP A 123 19.05 9.60 -17.68
CA ASP A 123 19.90 10.37 -16.77
C ASP A 123 20.83 11.29 -17.57
N TYR A 124 20.65 12.61 -17.38
CA TYR A 124 21.39 13.63 -18.11
C TYR A 124 22.84 13.77 -17.64
N GLN A 125 23.20 13.33 -16.43
CA GLN A 125 24.57 13.46 -15.91
C GLN A 125 25.54 12.49 -16.62
N PRO A 126 25.29 11.17 -16.66
CA PRO A 126 26.07 10.23 -17.47
C PRO A 126 25.63 10.20 -18.95
N VAL A 127 24.57 10.91 -19.32
CA VAL A 127 23.98 10.90 -20.68
C VAL A 127 23.62 9.48 -21.11
N SER A 128 22.84 8.79 -20.29
CA SER A 128 22.51 7.37 -20.50
C SER A 128 21.06 7.06 -20.16
N THR A 129 20.47 6.09 -20.86
CA THR A 129 19.13 5.57 -20.52
C THR A 129 19.28 4.38 -19.57
N GLN A 130 18.64 4.47 -18.41
CA GLN A 130 18.50 3.39 -17.46
C GLN A 130 17.23 2.61 -17.79
N HIS A 131 17.30 1.29 -17.70
CA HIS A 131 16.16 0.40 -17.86
C HIS A 131 16.00 -0.44 -16.59
N THR A 132 14.77 -0.53 -16.10
CA THR A 132 14.41 -1.42 -15.00
C THR A 132 13.14 -2.19 -15.36
N GLY A 133 12.94 -3.34 -14.77
CA GLY A 133 11.74 -4.12 -14.97
C GLY A 133 11.52 -5.11 -13.86
N ASP A 134 10.28 -5.52 -13.70
CA ASP A 134 9.89 -6.52 -12.72
C ASP A 134 8.87 -7.49 -13.32
N GLN A 135 8.88 -8.73 -12.84
CA GLN A 135 7.91 -9.76 -13.21
C GLN A 135 6.84 -9.87 -12.13
N THR A 136 5.63 -10.23 -12.55
CA THR A 136 4.56 -10.46 -11.59
C THR A 136 4.89 -11.62 -10.66
N ARG A 137 4.56 -11.45 -9.38
CA ARG A 137 4.57 -12.54 -8.39
C ARG A 137 3.24 -13.27 -8.33
N ILE A 138 2.21 -12.79 -9.03
CA ILE A 138 0.87 -13.39 -9.05
C ILE A 138 0.87 -14.58 -10.01
N GLN A 139 0.63 -15.78 -9.48
CA GLN A 139 0.53 -16.99 -10.29
C GLN A 139 -0.88 -17.16 -10.88
N GLN A 140 -1.02 -16.89 -12.17
CA GLN A 140 -2.31 -17.02 -12.90
C GLN A 140 -2.54 -18.42 -13.49
N GLY A 141 -1.53 -19.29 -13.42
CA GLY A 141 -1.53 -20.63 -14.01
C GLY A 141 -1.42 -20.58 -15.54
N ARG A 142 -1.23 -21.75 -16.16
CA ARG A 142 -0.86 -21.84 -17.59
C ARG A 142 -1.77 -21.07 -18.55
N SER A 143 -3.08 -21.11 -18.32
CA SER A 143 -4.05 -20.41 -19.18
C SER A 143 -4.01 -18.90 -18.97
N GLY A 144 -3.82 -18.44 -17.73
CA GLY A 144 -3.62 -17.02 -17.45
C GLY A 144 -2.31 -16.51 -18.03
N ASP A 145 -1.25 -17.31 -17.94
CA ASP A 145 0.06 -17.00 -18.52
C ASP A 145 -0.01 -16.89 -20.06
N ALA A 146 -0.74 -17.80 -20.70
CA ALA A 146 -0.99 -17.72 -22.13
C ALA A 146 -1.81 -16.48 -22.51
N LEU A 147 -2.86 -16.15 -21.74
CA LEU A 147 -3.71 -14.99 -21.99
C LEU A 147 -2.95 -13.66 -21.87
N GLN A 148 -2.09 -13.51 -20.86
CA GLN A 148 -1.30 -12.27 -20.69
C GLN A 148 -0.18 -12.14 -21.73
N SER A 149 0.34 -13.24 -22.28
CA SER A 149 1.53 -13.24 -23.15
C SER A 149 1.41 -12.39 -24.42
N THR A 150 0.18 -12.17 -24.90
CA THR A 150 -0.10 -11.40 -26.11
C THR A 150 -0.60 -9.98 -25.84
N LEU A 151 -0.77 -9.60 -24.56
CA LEU A 151 -1.27 -8.29 -24.17
C LEU A 151 -0.09 -7.39 -23.81
N GLN A 152 -0.07 -6.19 -24.39
CA GLN A 152 0.91 -5.16 -24.09
C GLN A 152 0.17 -3.84 -24.00
N ASP A 153 0.49 -3.09 -22.95
CA ASP A 153 0.14 -1.68 -22.83
C ASP A 153 1.45 -0.89 -22.81
N TYR A 154 1.52 0.15 -23.63
CA TYR A 154 2.72 0.95 -23.79
C TYR A 154 2.35 2.42 -23.64
N ASP A 155 2.86 3.02 -22.57
CA ASP A 155 2.77 4.45 -22.35
C ASP A 155 4.09 5.12 -22.82
N PRO A 156 4.07 5.84 -23.96
CA PRO A 156 5.24 6.59 -24.38
C PRO A 156 5.50 7.71 -23.38
N GLN A 157 6.75 7.87 -22.96
CA GLN A 157 7.15 9.04 -22.18
C GLN A 157 6.90 10.30 -23.02
N SER A 158 5.83 11.03 -22.71
CA SER A 158 5.60 12.35 -23.28
C SER A 158 6.66 13.30 -22.72
N LEU A 159 7.44 13.90 -23.62
CA LEU A 159 8.45 14.92 -23.33
C LEU A 159 7.84 16.16 -22.68
#